data_AF-A0A256W8Z6-F1
#
_entry.id   AF-A0A256W8Z6-F1
#
_cell.length_a   1.000
_cell.length_b   1.000
_cell.length_c   1.000
_cell.angle_alpha   90.00
_cell.angle_beta   90.00
_cell.angle_gamma   90.00
#
_symmetry.space_group_name_H-M   'P 1'
#
loop_
_entity.id
_entity.type
_entity.pdbx_description
1 polymer ?
#
loop_
_entity_poly.entity_id
_entity_poly.type
_entity_poly.pdbx_seq_one_letter_code
_entity_poly.pdbx_strand_id
1 'polypeptide(L)'
;MTTYPSKLGIGIALFITLVIGAVSVQMILEKEWLSFGINISVFVLVYLLYKSTNYTITGDNLNIKSSFIINENIDIKTITKIKETNNPLSAPAFSLDRLEITYGKGGSILISPREKTEFLNQLKSINKNIDIIYKK
;
A
#
# COMPACT_ATOMS: atom_id res chain seq x y z
N MET A 1 -8.42 12.89 13.75
CA MET A 1 -7.30 12.39 12.94
C MET A 1 -7.26 10.88 13.14
N THR A 2 -7.48 10.11 12.09
CA THR A 2 -7.44 8.64 12.12
C THR A 2 -6.43 8.16 11.08
N THR A 3 -5.61 7.18 11.43
CA THR A 3 -4.56 6.65 10.55
C THR A 3 -4.79 5.17 10.32
N TYR A 4 -4.75 4.78 9.05
CA TYR A 4 -4.92 3.42 8.57
C TYR A 4 -3.62 2.95 7.94
N PRO A 5 -2.97 1.90 8.48
CA PRO A 5 -1.76 1.35 7.89
C PRO A 5 -2.08 0.60 6.58
N SER A 6 -1.06 0.41 5.75
CA SER A 6 -1.18 -0.48 4.58
C SER A 6 -1.32 -1.95 5.00
N LYS A 7 -2.09 -2.71 4.23
CA LYS A 7 -2.27 -4.15 4.40
C LYS A 7 -1.02 -4.90 3.91
N LEU A 8 -0.50 -5.81 4.76
CA LEU A 8 0.53 -6.75 4.34
C LEU A 8 -0.13 -7.94 3.62
N GLY A 9 0.22 -8.16 2.35
CA GLY A 9 -0.09 -9.42 1.69
C GLY A 9 0.87 -10.49 2.18
N ILE A 10 0.43 -11.30 3.14
CA ILE A 10 1.24 -12.36 3.76
C ILE A 10 1.83 -13.31 2.70
N GLY A 11 1.05 -13.66 1.66
CA GLY A 11 1.54 -14.51 0.57
C GLY A 11 2.71 -13.88 -0.21
N ILE A 12 2.64 -12.58 -0.51
CA ILE A 12 3.72 -11.85 -1.20
C ILE A 12 4.95 -11.75 -0.28
N ALA A 13 4.75 -11.45 1.00
CA ALA A 13 5.81 -11.42 2.01
C ALA A 13 6.54 -12.75 2.15
N LEU A 14 5.79 -13.85 2.23
CA LEU A 14 6.36 -15.20 2.29
C LEU A 14 7.11 -15.55 1.01
N PHE A 15 6.55 -15.27 -0.16
CA PHE A 15 7.20 -15.54 -1.43
C PHE A 15 8.54 -14.79 -1.55
N ILE A 16 8.55 -13.49 -1.24
CA ILE A 16 9.77 -12.67 -1.29
C ILE A 16 10.80 -13.16 -0.28
N THR A 17 10.37 -13.47 0.94
CA THR A 17 11.25 -13.97 2.00
C THR A 17 11.86 -15.33 1.63
N LEU A 18 11.08 -16.22 1.00
CA LEU A 18 11.55 -17.53 0.55
C LEU A 18 12.59 -17.41 -0.56
N VAL A 19 12.33 -16.56 -1.56
CA VAL A 19 13.28 -16.32 -2.67
C VAL A 19 14.59 -15.72 -2.14
N ILE A 20 14.51 -14.70 -1.30
CA ILE A 20 15.67 -14.04 -0.70
C ILE A 20 16.42 -15.02 0.22
N GLY A 21 15.70 -15.80 1.02
CA GLY A 21 16.29 -16.81 1.90
C GLY A 21 17.01 -17.92 1.15
N ALA A 22 16.43 -18.43 0.06
CA ALA A 22 17.07 -19.46 -0.77
C ALA A 22 18.38 -18.96 -1.39
N VAL A 23 18.38 -17.73 -1.92
CA VAL A 23 19.60 -17.09 -2.46
C VAL A 23 20.63 -16.84 -1.36
N SER A 24 20.18 -16.41 -0.17
CA SER A 24 21.03 -16.18 0.99
C SER A 24 21.77 -17.46 1.43
N VAL A 25 21.10 -18.61 1.41
CA VAL A 25 21.72 -19.90 1.76
C VAL A 25 22.88 -20.22 0.81
N GLN A 26 22.70 -20.03 -0.50
CA GLN A 26 23.77 -20.25 -1.47
C GLN A 26 24.97 -19.32 -1.22
N MET A 27 24.73 -18.03 -1.00
CA MET A 27 25.78 -17.05 -0.70
C MET A 27 26.59 -17.39 0.56
N ILE A 28 25.92 -17.92 1.60
CA ILE A 28 26.60 -18.35 2.83
C ILE A 28 27.47 -19.59 2.58
N LEU A 29 26.97 -20.56 1.82
CA LEU A 29 27.72 -21.78 1.48
C LEU A 29 28.98 -21.45 0.66
N GLU A 30 28.88 -20.51 -0.28
CA GLU A 30 29.99 -20.04 -1.11
C GLU A 30 30.90 -19.01 -0.40
N LYS A 31 30.54 -18.60 0.82
CA LYS A 31 31.24 -17.59 1.64
C LYS A 31 31.32 -16.21 0.96
N GLU A 32 30.37 -15.88 0.11
CA GLU A 32 30.25 -14.57 -0.53
C GLU A 32 29.62 -13.52 0.40
N TRP A 33 30.39 -13.09 1.40
CA TRP A 33 29.90 -12.15 2.42
C TRP A 33 29.46 -10.79 1.86
N LEU A 34 30.12 -10.32 0.79
CA LEU A 34 29.76 -9.05 0.15
C LEU A 34 28.37 -9.13 -0.50
N SER A 35 28.15 -10.16 -1.32
CA SER A 35 26.86 -10.44 -1.97
C SER A 35 25.74 -10.62 -0.94
N PHE A 36 26.03 -11.34 0.15
CA PHE A 36 25.09 -11.52 1.26
C PHE A 36 24.73 -10.19 1.93
N GLY A 37 25.72 -9.33 2.21
CA GLY A 37 25.48 -8.02 2.82
C GLY A 37 24.60 -7.10 1.94
N ILE A 38 24.80 -7.13 0.63
CA ILE A 38 23.97 -6.41 -0.34
C ILE A 38 22.54 -6.96 -0.33
N ASN A 39 22.39 -8.29 -0.34
CA ASN A 39 21.09 -8.96 -0.33
C ASN A 39 20.25 -8.57 0.89
N ILE A 40 20.84 -8.61 2.09
CA ILE A 40 20.18 -8.18 3.33
C ILE A 40 19.83 -6.68 3.29
N SER A 41 20.70 -5.84 2.75
CA SER A 41 20.44 -4.40 2.62
C SER A 41 19.23 -4.11 1.73
N VAL A 42 19.08 -4.82 0.62
CA VAL A 42 17.90 -4.73 -0.26
C VAL A 42 16.64 -5.19 0.49
N PHE A 43 16.71 -6.28 1.25
CA PHE A 43 15.58 -6.76 2.04
C PHE A 43 15.12 -5.73 3.08
N VAL A 44 16.06 -5.14 3.82
CA VAL A 44 15.78 -4.07 4.79
C VAL A 44 15.17 -2.86 4.10
N LEU A 45 15.69 -2.45 2.94
CA LEU A 45 15.14 -1.33 2.18
C LEU A 45 13.68 -1.58 1.79
N VAL A 46 13.36 -2.76 1.24
CA VAL A 46 11.98 -3.13 0.87
C VAL A 46 11.06 -3.12 2.09
N TYR A 47 11.52 -3.64 3.22
CA TYR A 47 10.75 -3.63 4.47
C TYR A 47 10.50 -2.20 4.99
N LEU A 48 11.50 -1.31 4.91
CA LEU A 48 11.35 0.10 5.30
C LEU A 48 10.36 0.85 4.40
N LEU A 49 10.42 0.62 3.08
CA LEU A 49 9.46 1.20 2.14
C LEU A 49 8.03 0.77 2.47
N TYR A 50 7.83 -0.51 2.82
CA TYR A 50 6.53 -1.03 3.22
C TYR A 50 6.00 -0.39 4.52
N LYS A 51 6.82 -0.35 5.58
CA LYS A 51 6.40 0.16 6.91
C LYS A 51 5.97 1.62 6.86
N SER A 52 6.45 2.37 5.88
CA SER A 52 6.23 3.81 5.76
C SER A 52 4.96 4.19 4.97
N THR A 53 4.17 3.22 4.51
CA THR A 53 2.90 3.48 3.81
C THR A 53 1.72 3.54 4.77
N ASN A 54 1.18 4.75 4.97
CA ASN A 54 0.06 5.04 5.87
C ASN A 54 -0.93 6.03 5.22
N TYR A 55 -2.21 5.85 5.52
CA TYR A 55 -3.31 6.69 5.04
C TYR A 55 -3.93 7.41 6.22
N THR A 56 -3.95 8.74 6.22
CA THR A 56 -4.45 9.53 7.35
C THR A 56 -5.63 10.39 6.90
N ILE A 57 -6.74 10.29 7.61
CA ILE A 57 -7.91 11.15 7.42
C ILE A 57 -7.91 12.23 8.51
N THR A 58 -7.85 13.49 8.08
CA THR A 58 -7.85 14.68 8.94
C THR A 58 -8.88 15.68 8.46
N GLY A 59 -10.03 15.74 9.16
CA GLY A 59 -11.16 16.56 8.73
C GLY A 59 -11.68 16.07 7.38
N ASP A 60 -11.68 16.96 6.40
CA ASP A 60 -12.12 16.68 5.02
C ASP A 60 -10.99 16.22 4.09
N ASN A 61 -9.77 16.03 4.59
CA ASN A 61 -8.61 15.66 3.79
C ASN A 61 -8.14 14.23 4.05
N LEU A 62 -7.85 13.52 2.96
CA LEU A 62 -7.18 12.23 2.93
C LEU A 62 -5.71 12.45 2.54
N ASN A 63 -4.80 12.29 3.49
CA ASN A 63 -3.37 12.26 3.25
C ASN A 63 -2.91 10.82 2.99
N ILE A 64 -2.36 10.59 1.82
CA ILE A 64 -1.78 9.33 1.38
C ILE A 64 -0.26 9.49 1.40
N LYS A 65 0.38 8.88 2.39
CA LYS A 65 1.83 8.87 2.51
C LYS A 65 2.35 7.48 2.22
N SER A 66 3.11 7.31 1.14
CA SER A 66 3.84 6.08 0.83
C SER A 66 5.34 6.35 0.88
N SER A 67 5.93 6.10 2.05
CA SER A 67 7.35 6.32 2.28
C SER A 67 7.80 7.74 1.94
N PHE A 68 8.98 7.88 1.34
CA PHE A 68 9.53 9.14 0.85
C PHE A 68 9.06 9.48 -0.58
N ILE A 69 8.36 8.56 -1.24
CA ILE A 69 8.10 8.64 -2.68
C ILE A 69 6.76 9.36 -2.96
N ILE A 70 5.75 9.11 -2.14
CA ILE A 70 4.39 9.63 -2.36
C ILE A 70 3.91 10.34 -1.10
N ASN A 71 3.49 11.60 -1.25
CA ASN A 71 2.81 12.37 -0.22
C ASN A 71 1.70 13.17 -0.90
N GLU A 72 0.58 12.51 -1.12
CA GLU A 72 -0.59 13.07 -1.81
C GLU A 72 -1.62 13.51 -0.78
N ASN A 73 -2.22 14.67 -1.01
CA ASN A 73 -3.31 15.19 -0.18
C ASN A 73 -4.54 15.39 -1.05
N ILE A 74 -5.61 14.67 -0.73
CA ILE A 74 -6.83 14.62 -1.52
C ILE A 74 -7.98 15.12 -0.65
N ASP A 75 -8.69 16.14 -1.14
CA ASP A 75 -9.96 16.55 -0.55
C ASP A 75 -11.01 15.46 -0.80
N ILE A 76 -11.56 14.91 0.29
CA ILE A 76 -12.52 13.80 0.28
C ILE A 76 -13.80 14.19 -0.47
N LYS A 77 -14.15 15.48 -0.53
CA LYS A 77 -15.31 15.98 -1.29
C LYS A 77 -15.11 15.86 -2.79
N THR A 78 -13.86 15.79 -3.25
CA THR A 78 -13.54 15.61 -4.68
C THR A 78 -13.54 14.15 -5.10
N ILE A 79 -13.61 13.21 -4.16
CA ILE A 79 -13.69 11.78 -4.44
C ILE A 79 -15.06 11.48 -5.04
N THR A 80 -15.07 10.94 -6.25
CA THR A 80 -16.30 10.59 -6.98
C THR A 80 -16.59 9.11 -6.90
N LYS A 81 -15.55 8.27 -6.87
CA LYS A 81 -15.69 6.82 -7.00
C LYS A 81 -14.59 6.09 -6.25
N ILE A 82 -14.97 4.99 -5.60
CA ILE A 82 -14.04 4.03 -5.01
C ILE A 82 -14.37 2.64 -5.54
N LYS A 83 -13.37 1.94 -6.08
CA LYS A 83 -13.53 0.61 -6.66
C LYS A 83 -12.61 -0.39 -6.00
N GLU A 84 -13.13 -1.53 -5.58
CA GLU A 84 -12.29 -2.66 -5.16
C GLU A 84 -11.59 -3.30 -6.37
N THR A 85 -10.29 -3.53 -6.24
CA THR A 85 -9.48 -4.10 -7.32
C THR A 85 -8.42 -5.06 -6.80
N ASN A 86 -8.17 -6.12 -7.58
CA ASN A 86 -7.06 -7.04 -7.40
C ASN A 86 -5.93 -6.80 -8.41
N ASN A 87 -5.98 -5.69 -9.15
CA ASN A 87 -5.04 -5.44 -10.23
C ASN A 87 -3.61 -5.31 -9.67
N PRO A 88 -2.67 -6.19 -10.09
CA PRO A 88 -1.28 -6.13 -9.64
C PRO A 88 -0.54 -4.91 -10.22
N LEU A 89 -0.96 -4.41 -11.39
CA LEU A 89 -0.35 -3.28 -12.06
C LEU A 89 -0.60 -1.99 -11.25
N SER A 90 0.48 -1.23 -11.03
CA SER A 90 0.45 0.21 -10.75
C SER A 90 0.31 0.71 -9.30
N ALA A 91 0.83 0.03 -8.27
CA ALA A 91 1.00 0.65 -6.95
C ALA A 91 2.09 0.04 -6.06
N PRO A 92 2.81 0.85 -5.26
CA PRO A 92 3.79 0.39 -4.28
C PRO A 92 3.10 -0.14 -3.01
N ALA A 93 2.41 -1.28 -3.13
CA ALA A 93 1.75 -1.94 -2.00
C ALA A 93 1.96 -3.46 -2.02
N PHE A 94 2.31 -4.02 -0.86
CA PHE A 94 2.56 -5.44 -0.65
C PHE A 94 1.29 -6.31 -0.58
N SER A 95 0.13 -5.75 -0.94
CA SER A 95 -1.17 -6.44 -0.97
C SER A 95 -1.83 -6.24 -2.33
N LEU A 96 -2.48 -7.29 -2.83
CA LEU A 96 -3.32 -7.24 -4.03
C LEU A 96 -4.73 -6.72 -3.73
N ASP A 97 -5.16 -6.77 -2.47
CA ASP A 97 -6.49 -6.36 -2.05
C ASP A 97 -6.52 -4.82 -1.92
N ARG A 98 -6.75 -4.12 -3.04
CA ARG A 98 -6.60 -2.67 -3.19
C ARG A 98 -7.95 -1.97 -3.40
N LEU A 99 -7.94 -0.66 -3.19
CA LEU A 99 -9.00 0.28 -3.49
C LEU A 99 -8.45 1.30 -4.48
N GLU A 100 -9.14 1.47 -5.61
CA GLU A 100 -8.90 2.55 -6.55
C GLU A 100 -9.79 3.72 -6.17
N ILE A 101 -9.20 4.86 -5.84
CA ILE A 101 -9.89 6.10 -5.51
C ILE A 101 -9.78 7.04 -6.70
N THR A 102 -10.91 7.38 -7.31
CA THR A 102 -11.01 8.41 -8.35
C THR A 102 -11.43 9.74 -7.73
N TYR A 103 -10.70 10.81 -8.03
CA TYR A 103 -10.91 12.14 -7.45
C TYR A 103 -10.66 13.26 -8.45
N GLY A 104 -11.31 14.41 -8.23
CA GLY A 104 -11.15 15.62 -9.04
C GLY A 104 -11.48 15.40 -10.53
N LYS A 105 -10.72 16.06 -11.41
CA LYS A 105 -10.89 15.97 -12.88
C LYS A 105 -10.11 14.81 -13.50
N GLY A 106 -10.26 13.61 -12.96
CA GLY A 106 -9.68 12.38 -13.50
C GLY A 106 -8.41 11.87 -12.80
N GLY A 107 -8.13 12.33 -11.59
CA GLY A 107 -7.10 11.71 -10.75
C GLY A 107 -7.54 10.32 -10.30
N SER A 108 -6.62 9.36 -10.29
CA SER A 108 -6.85 8.02 -9.73
C SER A 108 -5.63 7.59 -8.93
N ILE A 109 -5.87 7.04 -7.74
CA ILE A 109 -4.83 6.48 -6.89
C ILE A 109 -5.24 5.12 -6.33
N LEU A 110 -4.28 4.21 -6.27
CA LEU A 110 -4.45 2.87 -5.71
C LEU A 110 -3.88 2.83 -4.29
N ILE A 111 -4.72 2.43 -3.35
CA ILE A 111 -4.35 2.28 -1.94
C ILE A 111 -4.78 0.92 -1.39
N SER A 112 -4.18 0.46 -0.30
CA SER A 112 -4.53 -0.80 0.35
C SER A 112 -4.63 -0.64 1.86
N PRO A 113 -5.62 0.12 2.38
CA PRO A 113 -5.81 0.25 3.82
C PRO A 113 -6.10 -1.12 4.44
N ARG A 114 -5.50 -1.40 5.59
CA ARG A 114 -5.67 -2.66 6.32
C ARG A 114 -7.12 -2.83 6.78
N GLU A 115 -7.70 -1.79 7.37
CA GLU A 115 -9.09 -1.75 7.85
C GLU A 115 -10.02 -1.11 6.79
N LYS A 116 -10.19 -1.80 5.64
CA LYS A 116 -10.97 -1.29 4.50
C LYS A 116 -12.37 -0.81 4.87
N THR A 117 -13.11 -1.60 5.62
CA THR A 117 -14.52 -1.30 5.95
C THR A 117 -14.63 -0.01 6.77
N GLU A 118 -13.76 0.15 7.76
CA GLU A 118 -13.73 1.34 8.61
C GLU A 118 -13.30 2.57 7.81
N PHE A 119 -12.26 2.43 6.98
CA PHE A 119 -11.79 3.47 6.07
C PHE A 119 -12.90 3.95 5.11
N LEU A 120 -13.60 3.02 4.46
CA LEU A 120 -14.70 3.34 3.54
C LEU A 120 -15.87 4.01 4.26
N ASN A 121 -16.24 3.52 5.44
CA ASN A 121 -17.30 4.12 6.25
C ASN A 121 -16.96 5.55 6.65
N GLN A 122 -15.70 5.81 7.03
CA GLN A 122 -15.24 7.15 7.38
C GLN A 122 -15.29 8.09 6.17
N LEU A 123 -14.82 7.65 5.00
CA LEU A 123 -14.92 8.45 3.78
C LEU A 123 -16.37 8.78 3.42
N LYS A 124 -17.28 7.79 3.50
CA LYS A 124 -18.71 7.99 3.25
C LYS A 124 -19.38 8.93 4.25
N SER A 125 -18.91 8.95 5.50
CA SER A 125 -19.44 9.85 6.53
C SER A 125 -19.17 11.33 6.19
N ILE A 126 -18.04 11.60 5.53
CA ILE A 126 -17.61 12.93 5.10
C ILE A 126 -18.24 13.29 3.75
N ASN A 127 -18.24 12.35 2.80
CA ASN A 127 -18.82 12.53 1.47
C ASN A 127 -19.78 11.39 1.14
N LYS A 128 -21.08 11.65 1.27
CA LYS A 128 -22.15 10.67 1.02
C LYS A 128 -22.35 10.33 -0.46
N ASN A 129 -21.81 11.13 -1.37
CA ASN A 129 -21.98 10.98 -2.81
C ASN A 129 -20.97 10.04 -3.46
N ILE A 130 -20.07 9.44 -2.66
CA ILE A 130 -19.07 8.48 -3.16
C ILE A 130 -19.77 7.21 -3.64
N ASP A 131 -19.61 6.89 -4.92
CA ASP A 131 -20.00 5.60 -5.48
C ASP A 131 -18.96 4.52 -5.12
N ILE A 132 -19.38 3.50 -4.39
CA ILE A 132 -18.52 2.39 -3.96
C ILE A 132 -18.88 1.14 -4.75
N ILE A 133 -17.96 0.71 -5.60
CA ILE A 133 -18.09 -0.52 -6.38
C ILE A 133 -17.30 -1.64 -5.72
N TYR A 134 -18.04 -2.57 -5.10
CA TYR A 134 -17.49 -3.81 -4.58
C TYR A 134 -17.21 -4.79 -5.70
N LYS A 135 -16.19 -5.62 -5.54
CA LYS A 135 -15.99 -6.77 -6.44
C LYS A 135 -17.12 -7.78 -6.25
N LYS A 136 -17.56 -8.40 -7.35
CA LYS A 136 -18.44 -9.59 -7.30
C LYS A 136 -17.61 -10.84 -7.03
#